data_AF-A0A8C7AZH1-F1
#
_entry.id   AF-A0A8C7AZH1-F1
#
_cell.length_a   1.000
_cell.length_b   1.000
_cell.length_c   1.000
_cell.angle_alpha   90.00
_cell.angle_beta   90.00
_cell.angle_gamma   90.00
#
_symmetry.space_group_name_H-M   'P 1'
#
loop_
_entity.id
_entity.type
_entity.pdbx_description
1 polymer ?
#
loop_
_entity_poly.entity_id
_entity_poly.type
_entity_poly.pdbx_seq_one_letter_code
_entity_poly.pdbx_strand_id
1 'polypeptide(L)'
;LADDLSAANRNMEVWKIKKLIRSLEAAHSNGTSMISLIIPPKDQTPPAAKMLADEFGTVSNIKSQVKCLLVLGAITSVQQTHKGSHSAPFR
;
A
#
# COMPACT_ATOMS: atom_id res chain seq x y z
N LEU A 1 10.24 29.14 18.57
CA LEU A 1 10.42 27.74 19.06
C LEU A 1 9.50 26.73 18.36
N ALA A 2 8.38 27.13 17.75
CA ALA A 2 7.46 26.23 17.04
C ALA A 2 7.95 25.86 15.61
N ASP A 3 8.71 26.73 14.95
CA ASP A 3 9.21 26.51 13.58
C ASP A 3 10.26 25.39 13.47
N ASP A 4 11.03 25.14 14.53
CA ASP A 4 12.11 24.14 14.55
C ASP A 4 11.57 22.70 14.59
N LEU A 5 10.49 22.45 15.34
CA LEU A 5 9.79 21.16 15.35
C LEU A 5 9.16 20.82 13.99
N SER A 6 8.67 21.82 13.25
CA SER A 6 8.10 21.59 11.91
C SER A 6 9.18 21.21 10.91
N ALA A 7 10.35 21.89 10.96
CA ALA A 7 11.49 21.54 10.13
C ALA A 7 12.01 20.13 10.47
N ALA A 8 12.19 19.81 11.75
CA ALA A 8 12.61 18.48 12.18
C ALA A 8 11.63 17.38 11.73
N ASN A 9 10.31 17.61 11.85
CA ASN A 9 9.31 16.65 11.40
C ASN A 9 9.35 16.45 9.87
N ARG A 10 9.51 17.53 9.09
CA ARG A 10 9.70 17.46 7.63
C ARG A 10 10.97 16.71 7.25
N ASN A 11 12.09 16.97 7.93
CA ASN A 11 13.35 16.26 7.70
C ASN A 11 13.23 14.77 8.02
N MET A 12 12.50 14.39 9.08
CA MET A 12 12.19 13.00 9.38
C MET A 12 11.30 12.34 8.33
N GLU A 13 10.28 13.03 7.82
CA GLU A 13 9.42 12.55 6.73
C GLU A 13 10.22 12.30 5.46
N VAL A 14 11.09 13.25 5.08
CA VAL A 14 12.00 13.09 3.94
C VAL A 14 12.93 11.89 4.13
N TRP A 15 13.44 11.67 5.33
CA TRP A 15 14.28 10.51 5.63
C TRP A 15 13.51 9.19 5.55
N LYS A 16 12.27 9.14 6.06
CA LYS A 16 11.39 7.96 5.96
C LYS A 16 11.12 7.61 4.50
N ILE A 17 10.82 8.60 3.65
CA ILE A 17 10.59 8.40 2.22
C ILE A 17 11.86 7.87 1.54
N LYS A 18 13.02 8.51 1.77
CA LYS A 18 14.31 8.06 1.21
C LYS A 18 14.67 6.63 1.64
N LYS A 19 14.41 6.27 2.90
CA LYS A 19 14.64 4.92 3.42
C LYS A 19 13.71 3.90 2.77
N LEU A 20 12.43 4.25 2.60
CA LEU A 20 11.45 3.40 1.93
C LEU A 20 11.86 3.11 0.49
N ILE A 21 12.29 4.12 -0.28
CA ILE A 21 12.77 3.96 -1.65
C ILE A 21 13.95 2.99 -1.71
N ARG A 22 14.97 3.19 -0.87
CA ARG A 22 16.15 2.31 -0.84
C ARG A 22 15.81 0.87 -0.49
N SER A 23 14.90 0.65 0.47
CA SER A 23 14.42 -0.69 0.81
C SER A 23 13.66 -1.34 -0.34
N LEU A 24 12.88 -0.55 -1.08
CA LEU A 24 12.13 -1.00 -2.25
C LEU A 24 13.05 -1.39 -3.42
N GLU A 25 14.05 -0.55 -3.71
CA GLU A 25 15.06 -0.82 -4.75
C GLU A 25 15.86 -2.09 -4.44
N ALA A 26 16.21 -2.32 -3.17
CA ALA A 26 16.88 -3.55 -2.75
C ALA A 26 15.99 -4.79 -2.88
N ALA A 27 14.68 -4.66 -2.67
CA ALA A 27 13.73 -5.77 -2.83
C ALA A 27 13.41 -6.09 -4.31
N HIS A 28 13.63 -5.14 -5.23
CA HIS A 28 13.35 -5.29 -6.66
C HIS A 28 14.21 -6.39 -7.32
N SER A 29 15.43 -6.65 -6.84
CA SER A 29 16.31 -7.69 -7.41
C SER A 29 15.85 -9.13 -7.15
N ASN A 30 14.85 -9.36 -6.30
CA ASN A 30 14.38 -10.71 -5.94
C ASN A 30 13.36 -11.32 -6.93
N GLY A 31 13.11 -10.68 -8.08
CA GLY A 31 12.26 -11.24 -9.14
C GLY A 31 10.74 -11.19 -8.84
N THR A 32 10.34 -10.62 -7.71
CA THR A 32 8.94 -10.43 -7.31
C THR A 32 8.42 -9.12 -7.90
N SER A 33 7.35 -9.18 -8.70
CA SER A 33 6.69 -7.98 -9.23
C SER A 33 6.05 -7.20 -8.08
N MET A 34 6.47 -5.95 -7.90
CA MET A 34 6.00 -5.07 -6.84
C MET A 34 4.67 -4.42 -7.22
N ILE A 35 3.74 -4.36 -6.27
CA ILE A 35 2.43 -3.72 -6.45
C ILE A 35 2.38 -2.54 -5.51
N SER A 36 2.11 -1.35 -6.06
CA SER A 36 1.97 -0.11 -5.29
C SER A 36 0.57 0.44 -5.51
N LEU A 37 -0.16 0.68 -4.41
CA LEU A 37 -1.47 1.32 -4.41
C LEU A 37 -1.40 2.59 -3.56
N ILE A 38 -1.78 3.71 -4.16
CA ILE A 38 -1.85 5.01 -3.48
C ILE A 38 -3.33 5.38 -3.38
N ILE A 39 -3.85 5.48 -2.15
CA ILE A 39 -5.24 5.84 -1.90
C ILE A 39 -5.27 7.29 -1.38
N PRO A 40 -5.90 8.23 -2.10
CA PRO A 40 -6.04 9.59 -1.61
C PRO A 40 -7.03 9.64 -0.42
N PRO A 41 -6.77 10.43 0.63
CA PRO A 41 -7.55 10.44 1.87
C PRO A 41 -8.99 10.97 1.73
N LYS A 42 -9.35 11.53 0.57
CA LYS A 42 -10.69 12.06 0.28
C LYS A 42 -11.65 11.02 -0.31
N ASP A 43 -11.13 9.90 -0.80
CA ASP A 43 -11.94 8.78 -1.28
C ASP A 43 -12.32 7.91 -0.09
N GLN A 44 -13.35 8.33 0.63
CA GLN A 44 -13.98 7.51 1.64
C GLN A 44 -14.66 6.33 0.93
N THR A 45 -13.94 5.21 0.77
CA THR A 45 -14.24 3.84 1.24
C THR A 45 -15.12 2.84 0.42
N PRO A 46 -16.19 3.19 -0.35
CA PRO A 46 -16.80 2.23 -1.29
C PRO A 46 -16.06 2.00 -2.62
N PRO A 47 -15.45 3.02 -3.29
CA PRO A 47 -14.81 2.83 -4.59
C PRO A 47 -13.58 1.92 -4.52
N ALA A 48 -12.70 2.13 -3.54
CA ALA A 48 -11.46 1.38 -3.43
C ALA A 48 -11.69 -0.12 -3.19
N ALA A 49 -12.64 -0.48 -2.31
CA ALA A 49 -12.99 -1.87 -2.06
C ALA A 49 -13.59 -2.54 -3.31
N LYS A 50 -14.42 -1.81 -4.08
CA LYS A 50 -15.00 -2.30 -5.34
C LYS A 50 -13.93 -2.45 -6.43
N MET A 51 -13.02 -1.48 -6.57
CA MET A 51 -11.89 -1.58 -7.49
C MET A 51 -10.99 -2.77 -7.14
N LEU A 52 -10.67 -2.97 -5.85
CA LEU A 52 -9.88 -4.13 -5.42
C LEU A 52 -10.58 -5.46 -5.72
N ALA A 53 -11.91 -5.52 -5.63
CA ALA A 53 -12.68 -6.73 -5.97
C ALA A 53 -12.71 -6.99 -7.48
N ASP A 54 -12.84 -5.95 -8.31
CA ASP A 54 -12.81 -6.04 -9.77
C ASP A 54 -11.41 -6.47 -10.27
N GLU A 55 -10.36 -5.85 -9.72
CA GLU A 55 -8.96 -6.22 -10.00
C GLU A 55 -8.64 -7.64 -9.52
N PHE A 56 -9.22 -8.11 -8.41
CA PHE A 56 -9.06 -9.49 -7.96
C PHE A 56 -9.57 -10.50 -9.01
N GLY A 57 -10.73 -10.22 -9.63
CA GLY A 57 -11.28 -11.02 -10.72
C GLY A 57 -10.39 -11.01 -11.96
N THR A 58 -9.91 -9.83 -12.36
CA THR A 58 -9.05 -9.67 -13.54
C THR A 58 -7.68 -10.32 -13.36
N VAL A 59 -7.08 -10.21 -12.17
CA VAL A 59 -5.78 -10.80 -11.82
C VAL A 59 -5.83 -12.32 -11.83
N SER A 60 -6.97 -12.93 -11.50
CA SER A 60 -7.12 -14.38 -11.52
C SER A 60 -6.92 -15.01 -12.91
N ASN A 61 -7.05 -14.22 -13.98
CA ASN A 61 -6.83 -14.64 -15.37
C ASN A 61 -5.35 -14.54 -15.82
N ILE A 62 -4.42 -14.13 -14.93
CA ILE A 62 -2.99 -14.09 -15.25
C ILE A 62 -2.45 -15.51 -15.40
N LYS A 63 -1.92 -15.83 -16.59
CA LYS A 63 -1.39 -17.15 -16.97
C LYS A 63 -0.30 -17.71 -16.03
N SER A 64 0.45 -16.83 -15.36
CA SER A 64 1.52 -17.22 -14.44
C SER A 64 0.98 -17.39 -13.02
N GLN A 65 0.77 -18.64 -12.60
CA GLN A 65 0.24 -18.99 -11.27
C GLN A 65 1.01 -18.33 -10.11
N VAL A 66 2.34 -18.26 -10.18
CA VAL A 66 3.18 -17.64 -9.14
C VAL A 66 2.94 -16.13 -9.03
N LYS A 67 2.76 -15.44 -10.16
CA LYS A 67 2.49 -14.00 -10.19
C LYS A 67 1.06 -13.71 -9.73
N CYS A 68 0.12 -14.57 -10.12
CA CYS A 68 -1.25 -14.50 -9.64
C CYS A 68 -1.32 -14.59 -8.11
N LEU A 69 -0.67 -15.57 -7.48
CA LEU A 69 -0.64 -15.71 -6.02
C LEU A 69 -0.04 -14.48 -5.32
N LEU A 70 1.05 -13.94 -5.86
CA LEU A 70 1.69 -12.74 -5.31
C LEU A 70 0.78 -11.51 -5.38
N VAL A 71 0.08 -11.33 -6.51
CA VAL A 71 -0.82 -10.19 -6.71
C VAL A 71 -2.08 -10.32 -5.87
N LEU A 72 -2.69 -11.51 -5.84
CA LEU A 72 -3.86 -11.77 -4.99
C LEU A 72 -3.52 -11.57 -3.51
N GLY A 73 -2.35 -12.04 -3.05
CA GLY A 73 -1.89 -11.84 -1.67
C GLY A 73 -1.73 -10.36 -1.29
N ALA A 74 -1.20 -9.54 -2.20
CA ALA A 74 -1.09 -8.10 -1.99
C ALA A 74 -2.47 -7.42 -1.91
N ILE A 75 -3.39 -7.78 -2.82
CA ILE A 75 -4.77 -7.23 -2.83
C ILE A 75 -5.51 -7.59 -1.54
N THR A 76 -5.42 -8.85 -1.08
CA THR A 76 -6.04 -9.29 0.18
C THR A 76 -5.48 -8.55 1.39
N SER A 77 -4.17 -8.27 1.42
CA SER A 77 -3.54 -7.51 2.51
C SER A 77 -4.07 -6.07 2.59
N VAL A 78 -4.26 -5.40 1.45
CA VAL A 78 -4.85 -4.06 1.38
C VAL A 78 -6.32 -4.08 1.83
N GLN A 79 -7.10 -5.08 1.41
CA GLN A 79 -8.50 -5.22 1.83
C GLN A 79 -8.63 -5.43 3.35
N GLN A 80 -7.73 -6.20 3.96
CA GLN A 80 -7.72 -6.44 5.41
C GLN A 80 -7.37 -5.19 6.22
N THR A 81 -6.35 -4.45 5.80
CA THR A 81 -5.94 -3.20 6.48
C THR A 81 -7.01 -2.11 6.36
N HIS A 82 -7.66 -1.97 5.20
CA HIS A 82 -8.78 -1.06 5.00
C HIS A 82 -9.98 -1.39 5.90
N LYS A 83 -10.34 -2.67 6.03
CA LYS A 83 -11.41 -3.13 6.93
C LYS A 83 -11.08 -2.87 8.40
N GLY A 84 -9.81 -3.01 8.79
CA GLY A 84 -9.33 -2.72 10.14
C GLY A 84 -9.54 -1.27 10.57
N SER A 85 -9.30 -0.30 9.67
CA SER A 85 -9.53 1.12 9.94
C SER A 85 -10.99 1.51 10.16
N HIS A 86 -11.95 0.65 9.78
CA HIS A 86 -13.39 0.86 10.00
C HIS A 86 -13.93 0.12 11.21
N SER A 87 -13.18 -0.84 11.76
CA SER A 87 -13.64 -1.75 12.82
C SER A 87 -13.02 -1.45 14.20
N ALA A 88 -12.04 -0.56 14.29
CA ALA A 88 -11.48 -0.14 15.57
C ALA A 88 -12.17 1.16 16.03
N PRO A 89 -13.14 1.12 16.96
CA PRO A 89 -13.45 2.32 17.71
C PRO A 89 -12.19 2.68 18.50
N PHE A 90 -11.80 3.96 18.43
CA PHE A 90 -10.83 4.55 19.34
C PHE A 90 -11.04 4.00 20.76
N ARG A 91 -10.04 3.29 21.27
CA ARG A 91 -9.89 3.02 22.69
C ARG A 91 -8.56 3.58 23.14
#